data_AF-A0A1Y2BSL3-F1
#
_entry.id   AF-A0A1Y2BSL3-F1
#
_cell.length_a   1.000
_cell.length_b   1.000
_cell.length_c   1.000
_cell.angle_alpha   90.00
_cell.angle_beta   90.00
_cell.angle_gamma   90.00
#
_symmetry.space_group_name_H-M   'P 1'
#
loop_
_entity.id
_entity.type
_entity.pdbx_description
1 polymer ?
#
loop_
_entity_poly.entity_id
_entity_poly.type
_entity_poly.pdbx_seq_one_letter_code
_entity_poly.pdbx_strand_id
1 'polypeptide(L)'
;MNLSLLKLLGLYTINFLIVKANSNADDDKNIVTLETYFNGELYPYTCSQGCKKDYERYQACFNALDNEFINTDFSELCDKYKFDSCKNFIEDLFKKETYCTTGPGPEDFNVHDEITMNKIFYIATCATDGQGNYCDFSQHIQNKDYAPVNLYHMKDDVNGTLSISCNSSICRESLVKMLEYLIPLYKYDVSVDIELSYEKEYIENDERSLAILNNETCVSQDPITQEQNLNGVNTLNIISIVNIIFISIISLLLF
;
A
#
# COMPACT_ATOMS: atom_id res chain seq x y z
N MET A 1 47.14 8.77 -1.11
CA MET A 1 45.73 8.78 -0.66
C MET A 1 45.71 8.60 0.85
N ASN A 2 45.31 9.63 1.60
CA ASN A 2 45.52 9.71 3.05
C ASN A 2 44.65 8.73 3.82
N LEU A 3 45.28 7.88 4.63
CA LEU A 3 44.65 6.84 5.46
C LEU A 3 43.68 7.42 6.51
N SER A 4 43.72 8.73 6.79
CA SER A 4 42.79 9.39 7.73
C SER A 4 41.43 9.71 7.13
N LEU A 5 41.32 9.92 5.81
CA LEU A 5 40.04 10.25 5.17
C LEU A 5 39.11 9.02 5.10
N LEU A 6 39.69 7.83 4.92
CA LEU A 6 38.96 6.55 4.88
C LEU A 6 38.36 6.17 6.24
N LYS A 7 39.02 6.53 7.35
CA LYS A 7 38.52 6.29 8.71
C LYS A 7 37.37 7.22 9.08
N LEU A 8 37.35 8.44 8.57
CA LEU A 8 36.27 9.39 8.82
C LEU A 8 34.98 9.01 8.09
N LEU A 9 35.10 8.52 6.84
CA LEU A 9 33.97 8.02 6.05
C LEU A 9 33.36 6.74 6.64
N GLY A 10 34.18 5.85 7.20
CA GLY A 10 33.70 4.62 7.86
C GLY A 10 32.91 4.87 9.16
N LEU A 11 33.24 5.93 9.92
CA LEU A 11 32.51 6.28 11.14
C LEU A 11 31.15 6.93 10.86
N TYR A 12 31.01 7.64 9.74
CA TYR A 12 29.73 8.25 9.35
C TYR A 12 28.72 7.23 8.84
N THR A 13 29.15 6.22 8.09
CA THR A 13 28.25 5.18 7.57
C THR A 13 27.77 4.21 8.66
N ILE A 14 28.62 3.90 9.64
CA ILE A 14 28.25 3.02 10.76
C ILE A 14 27.23 3.71 11.71
N ASN A 15 27.38 5.00 11.98
CA ASN A 15 26.40 5.73 12.80
C ASN A 15 25.04 5.87 12.10
N PHE A 16 25.01 6.04 10.77
CA PHE A 16 23.74 6.07 10.03
C PHE A 16 23.01 4.72 10.02
N LEU A 17 23.75 3.61 9.98
CA LEU A 17 23.17 2.28 10.02
C LEU A 17 22.67 1.88 11.42
N ILE A 18 23.37 2.30 12.48
CA ILE A 18 22.95 2.00 13.86
C ILE A 18 21.72 2.83 14.27
N VAL A 19 21.61 4.09 13.82
CA VAL A 19 20.44 4.93 14.12
C VAL A 19 19.17 4.41 13.43
N LYS A 20 19.28 3.82 12.23
CA LYS A 20 18.11 3.25 11.53
C LYS A 20 17.68 1.87 12.01
N ALA A 21 18.60 1.10 12.60
CA ALA A 21 18.30 -0.24 13.12
C ALA A 21 17.72 -0.21 14.55
N ASN A 22 18.06 0.81 15.36
CA ASN A 22 17.57 0.92 16.74
C ASN A 22 16.27 1.72 16.91
N SER A 23 15.81 2.51 15.93
CA SER A 23 14.58 3.30 16.10
C SER A 23 13.30 2.47 16.02
N ASN A 24 13.30 1.35 15.31
CA ASN A 24 12.06 0.63 15.02
C ASN A 24 11.71 -0.43 16.06
N ALA A 25 12.69 -0.94 16.83
CA ALA A 25 12.46 -2.02 17.79
C ALA A 25 11.98 -1.55 19.18
N ASP A 26 12.16 -0.27 19.51
CA ASP A 26 11.68 0.30 20.79
C ASP A 26 10.30 0.95 20.66
N ASP A 27 9.91 1.43 19.47
CA ASP A 27 8.59 2.05 19.24
C ASP A 27 7.42 1.05 19.38
N ASP A 28 7.66 -0.25 19.16
CA ASP A 28 6.66 -1.32 19.33
C ASP A 28 6.34 -1.66 20.80
N LYS A 29 7.15 -1.21 21.78
CA LYS A 29 6.93 -1.53 23.20
C LYS A 29 6.13 -0.49 23.96
N ASN A 30 6.04 0.74 23.45
CA ASN A 30 5.28 1.81 24.09
C ASN A 30 3.82 1.75 23.62
N ILE A 31 3.01 1.00 24.36
CA ILE A 31 1.56 0.97 24.15
C ILE A 31 0.98 2.33 24.53
N VAL A 32 0.22 2.92 23.62
CA VAL A 32 -0.44 4.22 23.77
C VAL A 32 -1.92 4.12 23.40
N THR A 33 -2.70 5.09 23.85
CA THR A 33 -4.11 5.22 23.46
C THR A 33 -4.24 6.11 22.22
N LEU A 34 -5.01 5.63 21.25
CA LEU A 34 -5.49 6.32 20.07
C LEU A 34 -7.01 6.45 20.18
N GLU A 35 -7.55 7.64 19.94
CA GLU A 35 -8.99 7.84 19.85
C GLU A 35 -9.39 7.87 18.37
N THR A 36 -10.32 7.00 17.96
CA THR A 36 -10.86 7.05 16.59
C THR A 36 -12.36 6.83 16.54
N TYR A 37 -12.98 7.28 15.45
CA TYR A 37 -14.40 7.12 15.22
C TYR A 37 -14.70 5.74 14.66
N PHE A 38 -15.72 5.09 15.23
CA PHE A 38 -16.34 3.91 14.67
C PHE A 38 -17.85 4.12 14.73
N ASN A 39 -18.51 4.07 13.58
CA ASN A 39 -19.97 4.26 13.47
C ASN A 39 -20.49 5.55 14.16
N GLY A 40 -19.78 6.67 13.98
CA GLY A 40 -20.18 7.97 14.55
C GLY A 40 -19.80 8.21 16.01
N GLU A 41 -19.18 7.25 16.68
CA GLU A 41 -18.79 7.34 18.10
C GLU A 41 -17.28 7.23 18.26
N LEU A 42 -16.72 7.95 19.24
CA LEU A 42 -15.28 7.95 19.52
C LEU A 42 -14.92 6.83 20.49
N TYR A 43 -14.03 5.93 20.06
CA TYR A 43 -13.56 4.79 20.85
C TYR A 43 -12.05 4.89 21.14
N PRO A 44 -11.61 4.54 22.37
CA PRO A 44 -10.20 4.44 22.70
C PRO A 44 -9.64 3.05 22.32
N TYR A 45 -8.57 3.05 21.53
CA TYR A 45 -7.83 1.85 21.15
C TYR A 45 -6.41 1.89 21.70
N THR A 46 -5.88 0.74 22.07
CA THR A 46 -4.46 0.60 22.45
C THR A 46 -3.65 0.14 21.25
N CYS A 47 -2.52 0.79 20.96
CA CYS A 47 -1.63 0.38 19.89
C CYS A 47 -0.18 0.77 20.19
N SER A 48 0.77 0.35 19.36
CA SER A 48 2.14 0.87 19.45
C SER A 48 2.17 2.37 19.11
N GLN A 49 3.21 3.06 19.59
CA GLN A 49 3.44 4.47 19.25
C GLN A 49 3.64 4.66 17.73
N GLY A 50 4.22 3.66 17.07
CA GLY A 50 4.35 3.60 15.61
C GLY A 50 2.99 3.57 14.90
N CYS A 51 2.08 2.70 15.34
CA CYS A 51 0.72 2.64 14.82
C CYS A 51 -0.06 3.93 15.03
N LYS A 52 0.02 4.53 16.23
CA LYS A 52 -0.62 5.83 16.49
C LYS A 52 -0.14 6.90 15.51
N LYS A 53 1.17 6.97 15.30
CA LYS A 53 1.77 7.96 14.40
C LYS A 53 1.34 7.76 12.94
N ASP A 54 1.30 6.52 12.45
CA ASP A 54 0.83 6.25 11.09
C ASP A 54 -0.67 6.55 10.97
N TYR A 55 -1.49 6.18 11.95
CA TYR A 55 -2.93 6.44 11.94
C TYR A 55 -3.27 7.93 11.97
N GLU A 56 -2.65 8.71 12.86
CA GLU A 56 -2.90 10.16 13.00
C GLU A 56 -2.60 10.93 11.70
N ARG A 57 -1.74 10.40 10.83
CA ARG A 57 -1.48 10.98 9.50
C ARG A 57 -2.66 10.82 8.53
N TYR A 58 -3.48 9.79 8.72
CA TYR A 58 -4.63 9.45 7.90
C TYR A 58 -5.97 9.73 8.58
N GLN A 59 -5.98 10.03 9.87
CA GLN A 59 -7.18 10.19 10.70
C GLN A 59 -8.20 11.17 10.10
N ALA A 60 -7.75 12.30 9.53
CA ALA A 60 -8.65 13.25 8.88
C ALA A 60 -9.35 12.67 7.65
N CYS A 61 -8.70 11.76 6.91
CA CYS A 61 -9.30 11.03 5.81
C CYS A 61 -10.32 10.02 6.34
N PHE A 62 -9.91 9.13 7.25
CA PHE A 62 -10.76 8.06 7.76
C PHE A 62 -12.01 8.60 8.46
N ASN A 63 -11.85 9.64 9.31
CA ASN A 63 -13.00 10.30 9.93
C ASN A 63 -14.01 10.85 8.93
N ALA A 64 -13.55 11.36 7.78
CA ALA A 64 -14.45 11.84 6.74
C ALA A 64 -15.19 10.67 6.07
N LEU A 65 -14.47 9.60 5.73
CA LEU A 65 -15.03 8.41 5.10
C LEU A 65 -16.04 7.69 6.01
N ASP A 66 -15.70 7.48 7.28
CA ASP A 66 -16.49 6.67 8.23
C ASP A 66 -17.74 7.38 8.74
N ASN A 67 -17.71 8.71 8.87
CA ASN A 67 -18.83 9.46 9.45
C ASN A 67 -19.70 10.15 8.42
N GLU A 68 -19.11 10.67 7.35
CA GLU A 68 -19.84 11.49 6.38
C GLU A 68 -20.34 10.65 5.20
N PHE A 69 -19.70 9.50 4.91
CA PHE A 69 -19.87 8.78 3.65
C PHE A 69 -20.13 7.27 3.76
N ILE A 70 -20.48 6.77 4.94
CA ILE A 70 -20.72 5.32 5.22
C ILE A 70 -21.76 4.65 4.30
N ASN A 71 -22.62 5.41 3.61
CA ASN A 71 -23.68 4.91 2.72
C ASN A 71 -23.62 5.47 1.29
N THR A 72 -22.49 6.06 0.88
CA THR A 72 -22.35 6.56 -0.50
C THR A 72 -22.09 5.41 -1.47
N ASP A 73 -22.43 5.62 -2.75
CA ASP A 73 -21.99 4.69 -3.77
C ASP A 73 -20.45 4.69 -3.92
N PHE A 74 -19.90 3.63 -4.51
CA PHE A 74 -18.45 3.52 -4.65
C PHE A 74 -17.84 4.62 -5.52
N SER A 75 -18.60 5.22 -6.42
CA SER A 75 -18.10 6.28 -7.30
C SER A 75 -17.93 7.59 -6.54
N GLU A 76 -18.92 7.94 -5.72
CA GLU A 76 -18.89 9.07 -4.82
C GLU A 76 -17.80 8.89 -3.76
N LEU A 77 -17.63 7.67 -3.23
CA LEU A 77 -16.55 7.36 -2.30
C LEU A 77 -15.16 7.63 -2.91
N CYS A 78 -14.94 7.21 -4.16
CA CYS A 78 -13.70 7.49 -4.88
C CYS A 78 -13.45 9.00 -5.08
N ASP A 79 -14.51 9.81 -5.19
CA ASP A 79 -14.36 11.26 -5.24
C ASP A 79 -13.96 11.86 -3.88
N LYS A 80 -14.34 11.25 -2.75
CA LYS A 80 -13.94 11.74 -1.42
C LYS A 80 -12.47 11.50 -1.13
N TYR A 81 -11.89 10.42 -1.63
CA TYR A 81 -10.45 10.20 -1.55
C TYR A 81 -9.61 11.28 -2.25
N LYS A 82 -10.21 12.11 -3.11
CA LYS A 82 -9.55 13.25 -3.75
C LYS A 82 -9.51 14.50 -2.85
N PHE A 83 -10.14 14.47 -1.68
CA PHE A 83 -10.11 15.59 -0.74
C PHE A 83 -8.70 15.78 -0.16
N ASP A 84 -8.37 17.03 0.18
CA ASP A 84 -7.06 17.38 0.76
C ASP A 84 -6.76 16.59 2.04
N SER A 85 -7.79 16.22 2.82
CA SER A 85 -7.67 15.40 4.02
C SER A 85 -7.13 13.99 3.75
N CYS A 86 -7.30 13.47 2.53
CA CYS A 86 -6.86 12.14 2.12
C CYS A 86 -5.51 12.13 1.40
N LYS A 87 -4.90 13.29 1.14
CA LYS A 87 -3.65 13.39 0.39
C LYS A 87 -2.52 12.49 0.94
N ASN A 88 -2.29 12.51 2.25
CA ASN A 88 -1.25 11.68 2.88
C ASN A 88 -1.52 10.19 2.70
N PHE A 89 -2.78 9.78 2.80
CA PHE A 89 -3.19 8.39 2.64
C PHE A 89 -2.95 7.93 1.19
N ILE A 90 -3.36 8.72 0.21
CA ILE A 90 -3.16 8.42 -1.22
C ILE A 90 -1.67 8.39 -1.60
N GLU A 91 -0.87 9.33 -1.09
CA GLU A 91 0.59 9.33 -1.34
C GLU A 91 1.32 8.14 -0.71
N ASP A 92 0.73 7.50 0.30
CA ASP A 92 1.31 6.36 1.01
C ASP A 92 0.64 5.02 0.65
N LEU A 93 -0.30 5.02 -0.29
CA LEU A 93 -1.12 3.86 -0.66
C LEU A 93 -0.30 2.60 -0.95
N PHE A 94 0.81 2.74 -1.68
CA PHE A 94 1.68 1.63 -2.07
C PHE A 94 2.98 1.55 -1.27
N LYS A 95 3.14 2.42 -0.25
CA LYS A 95 4.29 2.39 0.63
C LYS A 95 4.09 1.30 1.66
N LYS A 96 5.15 0.54 1.91
CA LYS A 96 5.19 -0.39 3.04
C LYS A 96 5.07 0.40 4.34
N GLU A 97 4.25 -0.08 5.27
CA GLU A 97 4.12 0.50 6.61
C GLU A 97 5.51 0.56 7.23
N THR A 98 5.87 1.74 7.73
CA THR A 98 7.22 1.95 8.28
C THR A 98 7.25 1.67 9.77
N TYR A 99 6.11 1.84 10.46
CA TYR A 99 6.05 1.78 11.92
C TYR A 99 4.91 0.89 12.44
N CYS A 100 3.72 0.92 11.81
CA CYS A 100 2.61 0.09 12.28
C CYS A 100 2.73 -1.36 11.79
N THR A 101 3.28 -2.24 12.62
CA THR A 101 3.42 -3.68 12.31
C THR A 101 2.55 -4.59 13.17
N THR A 102 2.12 -4.10 14.35
CA THR A 102 1.20 -4.77 15.27
C THR A 102 0.39 -3.72 16.02
N GLY A 103 -0.93 -3.89 16.15
CA GLY A 103 -1.78 -2.87 16.79
C GLY A 103 -3.03 -3.42 17.47
N PRO A 104 -2.93 -4.42 18.37
CA PRO A 104 -4.10 -5.07 18.96
C PRO A 104 -4.94 -4.07 19.77
N GLY A 105 -6.13 -3.76 19.29
CA GLY A 105 -7.17 -3.04 20.01
C GLY A 105 -8.15 -3.99 20.71
N PRO A 106 -9.12 -3.43 21.46
CA PRO A 106 -10.25 -4.21 21.98
C PRO A 106 -11.10 -4.78 20.84
N GLU A 107 -11.61 -6.01 21.00
CA GLU A 107 -12.62 -6.67 20.14
C GLU A 107 -12.26 -6.64 18.64
N ASP A 108 -11.48 -7.61 18.16
CA ASP A 108 -11.07 -7.86 16.75
C ASP A 108 -10.47 -6.68 15.98
N PHE A 109 -10.42 -5.48 16.56
CA PHE A 109 -9.97 -4.27 15.91
C PHE A 109 -8.47 -4.10 16.10
N ASN A 110 -7.74 -3.98 15.00
CA ASN A 110 -6.30 -3.77 15.01
C ASN A 110 -5.98 -2.58 14.11
N VAL A 111 -5.26 -1.58 14.66
CA VAL A 111 -4.93 -0.34 13.94
C VAL A 111 -4.13 -0.62 12.66
N HIS A 112 -3.29 -1.66 12.68
CA HIS A 112 -2.57 -2.12 11.49
C HIS A 112 -3.55 -2.60 10.41
N ASP A 113 -4.53 -3.40 10.82
CA ASP A 113 -5.51 -4.01 9.92
C ASP A 113 -6.44 -2.93 9.37
N GLU A 114 -6.86 -1.96 10.19
CA GLU A 114 -7.65 -0.80 9.77
C GLU A 114 -6.94 0.01 8.66
N ILE A 115 -5.66 0.37 8.86
CA ILE A 115 -4.88 1.10 7.86
C ILE A 115 -4.74 0.26 6.57
N THR A 116 -4.41 -1.02 6.73
CA THR A 116 -4.14 -1.92 5.61
C THR A 116 -5.41 -2.22 4.81
N MET A 117 -6.53 -2.45 5.49
CA MET A 117 -7.84 -2.66 4.89
C MET A 117 -8.36 -1.42 4.18
N ASN A 118 -8.13 -0.21 4.72
CA ASN A 118 -8.43 1.02 4.00
C ASN A 118 -7.66 1.14 2.68
N LYS A 119 -6.37 0.74 2.65
CA LYS A 119 -5.57 0.70 1.40
C LYS A 119 -6.12 -0.31 0.42
N ILE A 120 -6.39 -1.53 0.88
CA ILE A 120 -6.99 -2.61 0.08
C ILE A 120 -8.31 -2.15 -0.51
N PHE A 121 -9.16 -1.52 0.31
CA PHE A 121 -10.48 -1.03 -0.09
C PHE A 121 -10.36 0.05 -1.16
N TYR A 122 -9.51 1.06 -0.95
CA TYR A 122 -9.25 2.08 -1.97
C TYR A 122 -8.78 1.47 -3.29
N ILE A 123 -7.80 0.56 -3.25
CA ILE A 123 -7.27 -0.07 -4.46
C ILE A 123 -8.39 -0.83 -5.16
N ALA A 124 -9.14 -1.66 -4.42
CA ALA A 124 -10.24 -2.43 -4.96
C ALA A 124 -11.29 -1.56 -5.64
N THR A 125 -11.72 -0.46 -5.02
CA THR A 125 -12.85 0.33 -5.52
C THR A 125 -12.45 1.44 -6.50
N CYS A 126 -11.24 1.98 -6.38
CA CYS A 126 -10.86 3.25 -7.01
C CYS A 126 -9.62 3.19 -7.92
N ALA A 127 -8.99 2.02 -8.12
CA ALA A 127 -7.84 1.94 -9.02
C ALA A 127 -8.23 2.25 -10.47
N THR A 128 -7.42 3.08 -11.13
CA THR A 128 -7.58 3.45 -12.54
C THR A 128 -6.31 3.16 -13.34
N ASP A 129 -6.47 2.92 -14.64
CA ASP A 129 -5.38 2.83 -15.61
C ASP A 129 -4.75 4.22 -15.88
N GLY A 130 -3.76 4.26 -16.78
CA GLY A 130 -3.06 5.50 -17.15
C GLY A 130 -3.92 6.47 -17.97
N GLN A 131 -5.10 6.04 -18.41
CA GLN A 131 -6.07 6.83 -19.16
C GLN A 131 -7.21 7.33 -18.24
N GLY A 132 -7.21 6.94 -16.96
CA GLY A 132 -8.23 7.31 -15.99
C GLY A 132 -9.48 6.43 -16.02
N ASN A 133 -9.48 5.31 -16.76
CA ASN A 133 -10.56 4.33 -16.67
C ASN A 133 -10.33 3.43 -15.46
N TYR A 134 -11.39 2.96 -14.82
CA TYR A 134 -11.26 1.98 -13.75
C TYR A 134 -10.54 0.72 -14.25
N CYS A 135 -9.68 0.18 -13.40
CA CYS A 135 -9.17 -1.17 -13.58
C CYS A 135 -10.33 -2.17 -13.58
N ASP A 136 -10.22 -3.25 -14.33
CA ASP A 136 -11.30 -4.24 -14.53
C ASP A 136 -11.94 -4.70 -13.21
N PHE A 137 -11.11 -5.03 -12.22
CA PHE A 137 -11.56 -5.42 -10.90
C PHE A 137 -12.31 -4.29 -10.14
N SER A 138 -11.86 -3.04 -10.27
CA SER A 138 -12.58 -1.88 -9.73
C SER A 138 -13.86 -1.61 -10.48
N GLN A 139 -13.88 -1.77 -11.80
CA GLN A 139 -15.05 -1.57 -12.64
C GLN A 139 -16.18 -2.53 -12.25
N HIS A 140 -15.87 -3.80 -11.99
CA HIS A 140 -16.86 -4.76 -11.51
C HIS A 140 -17.48 -4.36 -10.17
N ILE A 141 -16.69 -3.80 -9.24
CA ILE A 141 -17.20 -3.28 -7.97
C ILE A 141 -18.09 -2.06 -8.19
N GLN A 142 -17.65 -1.11 -9.03
CA GLN A 142 -18.43 0.07 -9.38
C GLN A 142 -19.78 -0.30 -10.00
N ASN A 143 -19.80 -1.36 -10.83
CA ASN A 143 -21.00 -1.92 -11.43
C ASN A 143 -21.84 -2.80 -10.48
N LYS A 144 -21.33 -3.05 -9.26
CA LYS A 144 -21.94 -3.94 -8.26
C LYS A 144 -22.10 -5.38 -8.73
N ASP A 145 -21.22 -5.84 -9.62
CA ASP A 145 -21.15 -7.24 -10.03
C ASP A 145 -20.73 -8.13 -8.85
N TYR A 146 -19.89 -7.58 -7.96
CA TYR A 146 -19.59 -8.15 -6.65
C TYR A 146 -19.23 -7.05 -5.63
N ALA A 147 -19.36 -7.35 -4.34
CA ALA A 147 -18.94 -6.45 -3.26
C ALA A 147 -17.40 -6.41 -3.14
N PRO A 148 -16.79 -5.32 -2.64
CA PRO A 148 -15.34 -5.24 -2.47
C PRO A 148 -14.75 -6.45 -1.74
N VAL A 149 -15.43 -6.90 -0.68
CA VAL A 149 -15.07 -8.09 0.12
C VAL A 149 -15.08 -9.42 -0.68
N ASN A 150 -15.73 -9.47 -1.84
CA ASN A 150 -15.85 -10.66 -2.68
C ASN A 150 -14.80 -10.73 -3.80
N LEU A 151 -14.07 -9.64 -4.07
CA LEU A 151 -12.96 -9.64 -5.03
C LEU A 151 -11.91 -10.70 -4.65
N TYR A 152 -11.86 -11.04 -3.37
CA TYR A 152 -10.92 -11.95 -2.71
C TYR A 152 -11.43 -13.41 -2.61
N HIS A 153 -12.66 -13.67 -3.04
CA HIS A 153 -13.30 -14.99 -2.97
C HIS A 153 -13.58 -15.59 -4.36
N MET A 154 -12.83 -15.15 -5.37
CA MET A 154 -12.94 -15.64 -6.73
C MET A 154 -12.51 -17.11 -6.80
N LYS A 155 -13.46 -18.04 -6.65
CA LYS A 155 -13.19 -19.48 -6.76
C LYS A 155 -13.06 -19.95 -8.21
N ASP A 156 -13.78 -19.32 -9.14
CA ASP A 156 -13.99 -19.91 -10.48
C ASP A 156 -13.40 -19.12 -11.67
N ASP A 157 -13.11 -17.81 -11.54
CA ASP A 157 -12.69 -16.97 -12.69
C ASP A 157 -11.37 -16.19 -12.48
N VAL A 158 -10.48 -16.70 -11.65
CA VAL A 158 -9.16 -16.11 -11.40
C VAL A 158 -8.41 -15.90 -12.72
N ASN A 159 -8.45 -16.84 -13.66
CA ASN A 159 -7.73 -16.69 -14.93
C ASN A 159 -8.32 -15.60 -15.84
N GLY A 160 -9.64 -15.40 -15.86
CA GLY A 160 -10.30 -14.37 -16.67
C GLY A 160 -9.93 -12.96 -16.19
N THR A 161 -10.20 -12.67 -14.91
CA THR A 161 -9.94 -11.36 -14.29
C THR A 161 -8.45 -11.03 -14.21
N LEU A 162 -7.59 -12.03 -13.94
CA LEU A 162 -6.14 -11.80 -13.93
C LEU A 162 -5.58 -11.53 -15.33
N SER A 163 -6.08 -12.21 -16.36
CA SER A 163 -5.58 -12.02 -17.73
C SER A 163 -5.86 -10.61 -18.26
N ILE A 164 -6.97 -9.99 -17.87
CA ILE A 164 -7.28 -8.61 -18.25
C ILE A 164 -6.32 -7.65 -17.56
N SER A 165 -6.06 -7.88 -16.27
CA SER A 165 -5.13 -7.08 -15.48
C SER A 165 -3.71 -7.09 -16.06
N CYS A 166 -3.28 -8.17 -16.74
CA CYS A 166 -1.98 -8.23 -17.41
C CYS A 166 -1.79 -7.20 -18.54
N ASN A 167 -2.86 -6.65 -19.12
CA ASN A 167 -2.78 -5.71 -20.23
C ASN A 167 -2.55 -4.24 -19.80
N SER A 168 -2.52 -3.96 -18.50
CA SER A 168 -2.28 -2.63 -17.94
C SER A 168 -1.31 -2.71 -16.78
N SER A 169 -0.11 -2.15 -16.95
CA SER A 169 0.94 -2.13 -15.92
C SER A 169 0.43 -1.57 -14.59
N ILE A 170 -0.31 -0.46 -14.64
CA ILE A 170 -0.85 0.22 -13.45
C ILE A 170 -1.89 -0.65 -12.74
N CYS A 171 -2.81 -1.26 -13.49
CA CYS A 171 -3.83 -2.12 -12.90
C CYS A 171 -3.24 -3.41 -12.33
N ARG A 172 -2.28 -4.00 -13.03
CA ARG A 172 -1.52 -5.16 -12.52
C ARG A 172 -0.78 -4.83 -11.24
N GLU A 173 -0.03 -3.73 -11.21
CA GLU A 173 0.72 -3.31 -10.02
C GLU A 173 -0.20 -3.02 -8.83
N SER A 174 -1.35 -2.39 -9.09
CA SER A 174 -2.37 -2.14 -8.07
C SER A 174 -2.90 -3.45 -7.49
N LEU A 175 -3.25 -4.41 -8.34
CA LEU A 175 -3.73 -5.73 -7.91
C LEU A 175 -2.65 -6.51 -7.15
N VAL A 176 -1.40 -6.49 -7.61
CA VAL A 176 -0.25 -7.06 -6.90
C VAL A 176 -0.13 -6.47 -5.50
N LYS A 177 -0.17 -5.13 -5.38
CA LYS A 177 -0.04 -4.45 -4.08
C LYS A 177 -1.17 -4.80 -3.13
N MET A 178 -2.39 -4.87 -3.63
CA MET A 178 -3.54 -5.28 -2.83
C MET A 178 -3.37 -6.71 -2.30
N LEU A 179 -2.93 -7.67 -3.13
CA LEU A 179 -2.65 -9.05 -2.69
C LEU A 179 -1.48 -9.12 -1.69
N GLU A 180 -0.43 -8.31 -1.88
CA GLU A 180 0.69 -8.22 -0.93
C GLU A 180 0.26 -7.69 0.45
N TYR A 181 -0.77 -6.84 0.50
CA TYR A 181 -1.37 -6.38 1.76
C TYR A 181 -2.31 -7.41 2.38
N LEU A 182 -3.11 -8.09 1.57
CA LEU A 182 -4.16 -8.99 2.04
C LEU A 182 -3.64 -10.32 2.59
N ILE A 183 -2.72 -10.97 1.86
CA ILE A 183 -2.23 -12.31 2.21
C ILE A 183 -1.65 -12.36 3.65
N PRO A 184 -0.84 -11.39 4.11
CA PRO A 184 -0.36 -11.36 5.48
C PRO A 184 -1.46 -11.25 6.55
N LEU A 185 -2.52 -10.47 6.29
CA LEU A 185 -3.65 -10.30 7.22
C LEU A 185 -4.36 -11.64 7.44
N TYR A 186 -4.82 -12.29 6.37
CA TYR A 186 -5.49 -13.59 6.49
C TYR A 186 -4.61 -14.69 7.05
N LYS A 187 -3.31 -14.69 6.73
CA LYS A 187 -2.37 -15.63 7.35
C LYS A 187 -2.26 -15.43 8.85
N TYR A 188 -2.31 -14.17 9.32
CA TYR A 188 -2.34 -13.86 10.73
C TYR A 188 -3.63 -14.35 11.36
N ASP A 189 -4.78 -14.01 10.79
CA ASP A 189 -6.12 -14.39 11.26
C ASP A 189 -6.28 -15.91 11.41
N VAL A 190 -5.93 -16.67 10.36
CA VAL A 190 -5.92 -18.15 10.38
C VAL A 190 -4.96 -18.73 11.43
N SER A 191 -3.91 -18.00 11.79
CA SER A 191 -2.92 -18.46 12.78
C SER A 191 -3.37 -18.25 14.22
N VAL A 192 -4.25 -17.27 14.46
CA VAL A 192 -4.74 -16.91 15.79
C VAL A 192 -6.16 -17.41 16.07
N ASP A 193 -6.97 -17.64 15.03
CA ASP A 193 -8.33 -18.17 15.12
C ASP A 193 -8.54 -19.40 14.21
N ILE A 194 -8.88 -20.53 14.84
CA ILE A 194 -9.14 -21.79 14.14
C ILE A 194 -10.46 -21.78 13.36
N GLU A 195 -11.43 -20.94 13.77
CA GLU A 195 -12.72 -20.80 13.09
C GLU A 195 -12.55 -20.20 11.68
N LEU A 196 -11.49 -19.40 11.48
CA LEU A 196 -11.11 -18.81 10.20
C LEU A 196 -10.30 -19.75 9.30
N SER A 197 -10.11 -21.02 9.67
CA SER A 197 -9.31 -21.96 8.88
C SER A 197 -9.83 -22.23 7.46
N TYR A 198 -11.08 -21.87 7.14
CA TYR A 198 -11.62 -21.91 5.78
C TYR A 198 -10.92 -20.90 4.84
N GLU A 199 -10.30 -19.85 5.37
CA GLU A 199 -9.61 -18.82 4.60
C GLU A 199 -8.31 -19.30 3.96
N LYS A 200 -7.80 -20.47 4.37
CA LYS A 200 -6.62 -21.10 3.74
C LYS A 200 -6.78 -21.27 2.24
N GLU A 201 -7.99 -21.64 1.78
CA GLU A 201 -8.27 -21.77 0.36
C GLU A 201 -8.13 -20.42 -0.38
N TYR A 202 -8.56 -19.32 0.25
CA TYR A 202 -8.44 -17.97 -0.30
C TYR A 202 -6.98 -17.52 -0.33
N ILE A 203 -6.23 -17.73 0.75
CA ILE A 203 -4.80 -17.45 0.81
C ILE A 203 -4.05 -18.18 -0.33
N GLU A 204 -4.33 -19.47 -0.54
CA GLU A 204 -3.70 -20.25 -1.61
C GLU A 204 -4.06 -19.74 -3.03
N ASN A 205 -5.28 -19.24 -3.21
CA ASN A 205 -5.71 -18.64 -4.47
C ASN A 205 -5.07 -17.27 -4.70
N ASP A 206 -4.93 -16.46 -3.66
CA ASP A 206 -4.28 -15.15 -3.72
C ASP A 206 -2.78 -15.28 -4.00
N GLU A 207 -2.10 -16.23 -3.36
CA GLU A 207 -0.68 -16.53 -3.64
C GLU A 207 -0.47 -16.98 -5.10
N ARG A 208 -1.39 -17.80 -5.62
CA ARG A 208 -1.36 -18.22 -7.03
C ARG A 208 -1.58 -17.05 -7.97
N SER A 209 -2.54 -16.17 -7.64
CA SER A 209 -2.83 -14.96 -8.40
C SER A 209 -1.61 -14.04 -8.44
N LEU A 210 -0.98 -13.82 -7.29
CA LEU A 210 0.26 -13.05 -7.17
C LEU A 210 1.39 -13.64 -8.01
N ALA A 211 1.53 -14.97 -8.05
CA ALA A 211 2.53 -15.65 -8.89
C ALA A 211 2.25 -15.46 -10.40
N ILE A 212 0.98 -15.50 -10.82
CA ILE A 212 0.59 -15.25 -12.21
C ILE A 212 0.87 -13.80 -12.61
N LEU A 213 0.46 -12.85 -11.79
CA LEU A 213 0.64 -11.42 -12.07
C LEU A 213 2.12 -11.03 -12.15
N ASN A 214 2.99 -11.66 -11.38
CA ASN A 214 4.43 -11.42 -11.42
C ASN A 214 5.19 -12.25 -12.46
N ASN A 215 4.51 -13.14 -13.20
CA ASN A 215 5.21 -13.97 -14.19
C ASN A 215 5.59 -13.16 -15.45
N GLU A 216 6.64 -13.60 -16.14
CA GLU A 216 7.13 -12.92 -17.34
C GLU A 216 6.08 -12.81 -18.46
N THR A 217 5.11 -13.74 -18.52
CA THR A 217 4.05 -13.73 -19.53
C THR A 217 3.07 -12.58 -19.30
N CYS A 218 2.74 -12.27 -18.05
CA CYS A 218 1.86 -11.18 -17.68
C CYS A 218 2.60 -9.83 -17.74
N VAL A 219 3.86 -9.80 -17.31
CA VAL A 219 4.68 -8.57 -17.38
C VAL A 219 4.99 -8.17 -18.83
N SER A 220 5.27 -9.14 -19.71
CA SER A 220 5.57 -8.87 -21.13
C SER A 220 4.38 -8.37 -21.95
N GLN A 221 3.15 -8.45 -21.41
CA GLN A 221 1.95 -7.87 -22.01
C GLN A 221 1.82 -6.37 -21.74
N ASP A 222 2.73 -5.79 -20.96
CA ASP A 222 2.80 -4.34 -20.82
C ASP A 222 2.92 -3.70 -22.20
N PRO A 223 2.00 -2.80 -22.58
CA PRO A 223 2.22 -2.01 -23.77
C PRO A 223 3.55 -1.29 -23.57
N ILE A 224 4.53 -1.59 -24.42
CA ILE A 224 5.80 -0.87 -24.46
C ILE A 224 5.43 0.57 -24.76
N THR A 225 5.29 1.38 -23.71
CA THR A 225 5.09 2.81 -23.84
C THR A 225 6.34 3.35 -24.51
N GLN A 226 6.28 3.57 -25.81
CA GLN A 226 7.12 4.57 -26.46
C GLN A 226 7.00 5.84 -25.61
N GLU A 227 8.14 6.38 -25.20
CA GLU A 227 8.27 7.64 -24.48
C GLU A 227 7.37 8.71 -25.12
N GLN A 228 6.17 8.89 -24.58
CA GLN A 228 5.32 10.03 -24.84
C GLN A 228 5.01 10.67 -23.49
N ASN A 229 5.84 11.66 -23.15
CA ASN A 229 5.54 12.79 -22.28
C ASN A 229 4.63 12.50 -21.07
N LEU A 230 5.22 11.91 -20.03
CA LEU A 230 4.71 11.96 -18.65
C LEU A 230 4.91 13.37 -18.06
N ASN A 231 4.05 14.32 -18.44
CA ASN A 231 3.74 15.50 -17.65
C ASN A 231 2.34 15.31 -17.09
N GLY A 232 2.18 14.55 -16.01
CA GLY A 232 0.83 14.35 -15.49
C GLY A 232 0.62 13.38 -14.34
N VAL A 233 1.64 12.79 -13.71
CA VAL A 233 1.49 12.13 -12.41
C VAL A 233 2.81 12.32 -11.68
N ASN A 234 2.77 12.85 -10.45
CA ASN A 234 3.93 13.00 -9.56
C ASN A 234 4.45 11.62 -9.12
N THR A 235 5.05 10.88 -10.05
CA THR A 235 5.98 9.81 -9.71
C THR A 235 7.23 10.47 -9.16
N LEU A 236 7.61 10.06 -7.95
CA LEU A 236 8.82 10.47 -7.27
C LEU A 236 10.01 10.41 -8.24
N ASN A 237 10.58 11.59 -8.50
CA ASN A 237 11.90 11.76 -9.08
C ASN A 237 12.94 11.13 -8.14
N ILE A 238 13.16 9.83 -8.29
CA ILE A 238 14.44 9.18 -7.99
C ILE A 238 15.07 8.80 -9.34
N ILE A 239 15.12 9.78 -10.26
CA ILE A 239 16.17 9.75 -11.27
C ILE A 239 17.46 10.04 -10.51
N SER A 240 18.27 9.00 -10.43
CA SER A 240 19.50 8.90 -9.65
C SER A 240 20.34 10.18 -9.75
N ILE A 241 20.40 10.94 -8.66
CA ILE A 241 21.33 12.08 -8.45
C ILE A 241 22.77 11.66 -8.82
N VAL A 242 23.08 10.36 -8.74
CA VAL A 242 24.35 9.76 -9.15
C VAL A 242 24.66 10.00 -10.65
N ASN A 243 23.68 9.97 -11.54
CA ASN A 243 23.91 10.19 -12.97
C ASN A 243 24.19 11.66 -13.30
N ILE A 244 23.53 12.60 -12.61
CA ILE A 244 23.78 14.04 -12.79
C ILE A 244 25.18 14.41 -12.25
N ILE A 245 25.59 13.80 -11.13
CA ILE A 245 26.94 13.96 -10.59
C ILE A 245 27.99 13.35 -11.53
N PHE A 246 27.74 12.17 -12.09
CA PHE A 246 28.68 11.54 -13.05
C PHE A 246 28.86 12.37 -14.31
N ILE A 247 27.78 12.91 -14.89
CA ILE A 247 27.86 13.76 -16.09
C ILE A 247 28.59 15.07 -15.78
N SER A 248 28.38 15.65 -14.60
CA SER A 248 29.05 16.89 -14.18
C SER A 248 30.55 16.69 -13.93
N ILE A 249 30.94 15.55 -13.33
CA ILE A 249 32.35 15.21 -13.08
C ILE A 249 33.09 14.89 -14.40
N ILE A 250 32.45 14.18 -15.33
CA ILE A 250 33.06 13.88 -16.64
C ILE A 250 33.23 15.16 -17.46
N SER A 251 32.29 16.10 -17.38
CA SER A 251 32.37 17.38 -18.09
C SER A 251 33.50 18.28 -17.56
N LEU A 252 33.83 18.19 -16.27
CA LEU A 252 34.95 18.89 -15.64
C LEU A 252 36.33 18.26 -15.92
N LEU A 253 36.37 17.01 -16.37
CA LEU A 253 37.62 16.30 -16.72
C LEU A 253 37.95 16.38 -18.22
N LEU A 254 36.99 16.81 -19.05
CA LEU A 254 37.12 16.92 -20.51
C LEU A 254 37.31 18.37 -21.00
N PHE A 255 37.35 19.35 -20.09
CA PHE A 255 37.75 20.75 -20.31
C PHE A 255 38.88 21.12 -19.36
#